data_AF-A0A197K436-F1
#
_entry.id   AF-A0A197K436-F1
#
_cell.length_a   1.000
_cell.length_b   1.000
_cell.length_c   1.000
_cell.angle_alpha   90.00
_cell.angle_beta   90.00
_cell.angle_gamma   90.00
#
_symmetry.space_group_name_H-M   'P 1'
#
loop_
_entity.id
_entity.type
_entity.pdbx_description
1 polymer ?
#
loop_
_entity_poly.entity_id
_entity_poly.type
_entity_poly.pdbx_seq_one_letter_code
_entity_poly.pdbx_strand_id
1 'polypeptide(L)'
;MSDEQNPRHRRASVDLLKDNNTTNNNNSSIANQDFTTPIANTNTRRNSMAITAISTNESDKKAPLPATDSSTQGSKKDLHEKQADTFLTRHPWLMGWNSEDWWPCWIGLFLFAMVAIAVRNDIPEAHFKIWSSNPFDSLHGTGNLDLLVLFPLQGLLVWLALWASGAKAWKQFPQGYLVVYVLSFLSKWLAAQKSIKSASLGDSIWAILFGTILRNVMGGKALPDGRSKPLAPWLKVAQQTELYIAISLVLLCIDFTVLKPLAPRALFVSWIDTPTLFVVVAILGVSWLKIDLQTAMIMSGATFICGSSAAIALSASLGAGNKADLPIAIISVFTIPSIIALPYIAKAIGISAKVAGAWFGGCVDSTGAVIAAATIFGDNVAVESSAVVKMVQNVLIGPISVGVAIVWTKREERRTRALHSSLEDETLRSKTDFKPVPYGTMLWARFPKFVLGFILTAILFNTVVPAEDRATVNTFSFMVGEWFSTMSFVSIGLGLQFHELRRDARLLLKLMALYALAQLVDILSTLGLAYVAFELF
;
A
#
# COMPACT_ATOMS: atom_id res chain seq x y z
N MET A 1 50.25 50.86 24.52
CA MET A 1 50.25 51.84 23.42
C MET A 1 49.09 51.47 22.50
N SER A 2 47.98 52.18 22.45
CA SER A 2 47.47 53.36 23.19
C SER A 2 46.05 53.54 22.64
N ASP A 3 45.09 53.76 23.55
CA ASP A 3 43.97 54.73 23.50
C ASP A 3 43.13 54.85 22.22
N GLU A 4 41.83 55.09 22.21
CA GLU A 4 40.77 55.56 23.11
C GLU A 4 39.52 55.50 22.18
N GLN A 5 38.26 55.25 22.53
CA GLN A 5 37.38 56.01 23.41
C GLN A 5 35.98 55.34 23.34
N ASN A 6 35.44 54.99 24.52
CA ASN A 6 34.01 54.83 24.83
C ASN A 6 33.44 56.30 25.02
N PRO A 7 32.15 56.65 25.31
CA PRO A 7 31.19 55.80 26.01
C PRO A 7 29.65 56.10 26.04
N ARG A 8 28.95 55.30 26.87
CA ARG A 8 27.74 55.57 27.72
C ARG A 8 26.35 55.41 27.07
N HIS A 9 25.29 54.94 27.73
CA HIS A 9 24.95 54.43 29.09
C HIS A 9 23.47 53.97 29.01
N ARG A 10 22.94 52.96 29.72
CA ARG A 10 22.49 52.91 31.13
C ARG A 10 21.89 51.49 31.34
N ARG A 11 22.32 50.64 32.30
CA ARG A 11 21.90 50.50 33.72
C ARG A 11 20.37 50.37 33.90
N ALA A 12 19.80 49.54 34.78
CA ALA A 12 20.31 48.64 35.82
C ALA A 12 19.18 47.69 36.30
N SER A 13 19.59 46.68 37.05
CA SER A 13 18.78 45.65 37.70
C SER A 13 18.33 46.05 39.12
N VAL A 14 17.29 45.34 39.62
CA VAL A 14 16.98 44.96 41.02
C VAL A 14 16.41 46.03 41.97
N ASP A 15 15.23 45.72 42.53
CA ASP A 15 14.82 45.85 43.95
C ASP A 15 13.58 44.94 44.16
N LEU A 16 13.67 43.83 44.91
CA LEU A 16 13.41 43.68 46.35
C LEU A 16 12.04 44.21 46.80
N LEU A 17 11.14 43.29 47.21
CA LEU A 17 10.31 43.43 48.42
C LEU A 17 9.83 42.06 48.90
N LYS A 18 9.70 41.98 50.22
CA LYS A 18 9.74 40.81 51.10
C LYS A 18 8.40 40.65 51.83
N ASP A 19 8.19 39.44 52.35
CA ASP A 19 7.52 39.08 53.61
C ASP A 19 5.99 39.14 53.75
N ASN A 20 5.36 37.96 53.92
CA ASN A 20 4.86 37.39 55.21
C ASN A 20 3.80 36.30 54.94
N ASN A 21 4.03 35.02 55.30
CA ASN A 21 3.67 34.36 56.59
C ASN A 21 2.15 34.41 56.89
N THR A 22 1.40 33.33 57.14
CA THR A 22 1.65 32.21 58.07
C THR A 22 0.61 31.07 57.89
N THR A 23 1.10 29.82 57.94
CA THR A 23 0.58 28.58 58.56
C THR A 23 -0.84 28.50 59.17
N ASN A 24 -1.54 27.38 58.92
CA ASN A 24 -2.04 26.55 60.03
C ASN A 24 -2.28 25.06 59.66
N ASN A 25 -2.17 24.23 60.71
CA ASN A 25 -1.86 22.80 60.77
C ASN A 25 -3.08 21.83 60.81
N ASN A 26 -2.80 20.57 60.45
CA ASN A 26 -3.25 19.28 61.05
C ASN A 26 -4.75 18.96 61.24
N ASN A 27 -5.22 17.83 60.66
CA ASN A 27 -5.38 16.56 61.40
C ASN A 27 -5.91 15.39 60.54
N SER A 28 -5.61 14.19 61.04
CA SER A 28 -5.71 12.84 60.49
C SER A 28 -7.09 12.16 60.55
N SER A 29 -7.19 11.06 59.76
CA SER A 29 -7.76 9.72 60.08
C SER A 29 -9.07 9.25 59.41
N ILE A 30 -8.92 8.21 58.57
CA ILE A 30 -9.62 6.91 58.50
C ILE A 30 -11.12 6.86 58.12
N ALA A 31 -11.40 6.02 57.09
CA ALA A 31 -12.51 5.05 56.93
C ALA A 31 -13.28 5.12 55.60
N ASN A 32 -13.41 3.92 55.01
CA ASN A 32 -14.23 3.50 53.86
C ASN A 32 -15.67 4.04 53.86
N GLN A 33 -16.22 4.29 52.66
CA GLN A 33 -17.48 3.68 52.20
C GLN A 33 -17.79 4.01 50.73
N ASP A 34 -18.33 3.01 50.04
CA ASP A 34 -18.97 3.04 48.73
C ASP A 34 -20.08 4.11 48.63
N PHE A 35 -20.35 4.62 47.42
CA PHE A 35 -21.67 4.76 46.76
C PHE A 35 -21.61 5.73 45.56
N THR A 36 -22.03 5.22 44.40
CA THR A 36 -22.85 5.84 43.33
C THR A 36 -22.83 7.37 43.08
N THR A 37 -22.45 7.74 41.84
CA THR A 37 -22.97 8.80 40.92
C THR A 37 -23.33 10.21 41.45
N PRO A 38 -23.04 11.28 40.68
CA PRO A 38 -24.09 11.81 39.80
C PRO A 38 -23.64 12.38 38.44
N ILE A 39 -24.66 12.45 37.59
CA ILE A 39 -24.81 13.10 36.29
C ILE A 39 -24.34 14.57 36.31
N ALA A 40 -23.58 14.99 35.28
CA ALA A 40 -23.59 16.36 34.79
C ALA A 40 -23.30 16.43 33.28
N ASN A 41 -24.32 16.91 32.56
CA ASN A 41 -24.42 17.17 31.14
C ASN A 41 -23.51 18.34 30.70
N THR A 42 -22.93 18.30 29.50
CA THR A 42 -23.28 19.25 28.40
C THR A 42 -22.47 19.02 27.12
N ASN A 43 -23.23 18.96 26.02
CA ASN A 43 -22.89 19.41 24.66
C ASN A 43 -21.79 18.69 23.87
N THR A 44 -22.19 17.70 23.08
CA THR A 44 -21.66 17.55 21.72
C THR A 44 -22.76 17.11 20.76
N ARG A 45 -23.05 17.99 19.80
CA ARG A 45 -24.08 17.81 18.77
C ARG A 45 -23.79 16.59 17.90
N ARG A 46 -24.82 15.75 17.75
CA ARG A 46 -24.95 14.69 16.75
C ARG A 46 -24.90 15.27 15.34
N ASN A 47 -24.11 14.67 14.46
CA ASN A 47 -24.35 14.67 13.01
C ASN A 47 -24.41 13.22 12.56
N SER A 48 -25.61 12.66 12.57
CA SER A 48 -26.01 11.47 11.83
C SER A 48 -26.37 11.90 10.40
N MET A 49 -25.58 11.49 9.40
CA MET A 49 -26.04 11.56 8.01
C MET A 49 -26.76 10.27 7.67
N ALA A 50 -28.09 10.36 7.71
CA ALA A 50 -29.01 9.39 7.14
C ALA A 50 -29.14 9.64 5.63
N ILE A 51 -29.20 8.53 4.90
CA ILE A 51 -29.61 8.43 3.51
C ILE A 51 -31.07 8.86 3.42
N THR A 52 -31.41 9.82 2.56
CA THR A 52 -32.80 10.07 2.18
C THR A 52 -32.86 10.45 0.71
N ALA A 53 -33.36 9.52 -0.10
CA ALA A 53 -33.95 9.82 -1.40
C ALA A 53 -35.29 10.51 -1.14
N ILE A 54 -35.48 11.71 -1.69
CA ILE A 54 -36.78 12.40 -1.73
C ILE A 54 -37.12 12.67 -3.18
N SER A 55 -38.18 11.99 -3.64
CA SER A 55 -38.94 12.34 -4.83
C SER A 55 -39.64 13.69 -4.61
N THR A 56 -39.44 14.63 -5.51
CA THR A 56 -40.23 15.87 -5.56
C THR A 56 -41.45 15.65 -6.46
N ASN A 57 -42.63 15.56 -5.84
CA ASN A 57 -43.91 15.83 -6.52
C ASN A 57 -44.28 17.27 -6.19
N GLU A 58 -44.25 18.15 -7.17
CA GLU A 58 -44.86 19.48 -7.10
C GLU A 58 -46.11 19.48 -7.97
N SER A 59 -47.23 19.77 -7.32
CA SER A 59 -48.54 19.97 -7.90
C SER A 59 -48.64 21.40 -8.44
N ASP A 60 -48.88 21.58 -9.73
CA ASP A 60 -49.41 22.84 -10.25
C ASP A 60 -50.49 22.60 -11.31
N LYS A 61 -51.64 23.24 -11.08
CA LYS A 61 -52.87 23.16 -11.88
C LYS A 61 -52.70 23.89 -13.22
N LYS A 62 -53.04 23.25 -14.34
CA LYS A 62 -53.53 23.92 -15.57
C LYS A 62 -54.43 22.98 -16.40
N ALA A 63 -55.42 23.58 -17.07
CA ALA A 63 -56.62 23.00 -17.69
C ALA A 63 -56.37 22.04 -18.89
N PRO A 64 -57.36 21.21 -19.30
CA PRO A 64 -57.17 20.10 -20.25
C PRO A 64 -57.56 20.45 -21.70
N LEU A 65 -56.77 20.00 -22.69
CA LEU A 65 -57.11 19.88 -24.12
C LEU A 65 -56.28 18.73 -24.76
N PRO A 66 -56.68 18.15 -25.93
CA PRO A 66 -57.06 16.74 -26.05
C PRO A 66 -55.96 15.77 -26.54
N ALA A 67 -56.28 14.48 -26.40
CA ALA A 67 -55.48 13.30 -26.67
C ALA A 67 -54.98 13.14 -28.12
N THR A 68 -53.75 12.65 -28.26
CA THR A 68 -53.26 11.95 -29.45
C THR A 68 -52.46 10.71 -29.04
N ASP A 69 -52.86 9.58 -29.60
CA ASP A 69 -52.36 8.22 -29.36
C ASP A 69 -50.86 8.04 -29.61
N SER A 70 -50.13 7.54 -28.61
CA SER A 70 -48.75 7.02 -28.76
C SER A 70 -48.40 5.90 -27.76
N SER A 71 -49.40 5.15 -27.29
CA SER A 71 -49.28 4.24 -26.14
C SER A 71 -48.71 2.84 -26.42
N THR A 72 -48.26 2.52 -27.63
CA THR A 72 -47.84 1.14 -27.98
C THR A 72 -46.33 0.92 -28.16
N GLN A 73 -45.48 1.95 -28.13
CA GLN A 73 -44.01 1.78 -28.25
C GLN A 73 -43.22 1.96 -26.94
N GLY A 74 -43.75 2.66 -25.93
CA GLY A 74 -43.06 2.83 -24.63
C GLY A 74 -43.05 1.56 -23.76
N SER A 75 -44.15 0.79 -23.78
CA SER A 75 -44.34 -0.33 -22.86
C SER A 75 -43.34 -1.49 -23.07
N LYS A 76 -42.94 -1.81 -24.30
CA LYS A 76 -41.97 -2.90 -24.56
C LYS A 76 -40.54 -2.51 -24.19
N LYS A 77 -40.15 -1.24 -24.35
CA LYS A 77 -38.80 -0.78 -24.01
C LYS A 77 -38.62 -0.72 -22.50
N ASP A 78 -39.62 -0.22 -21.78
CA ASP A 78 -39.63 -0.17 -20.32
C ASP A 78 -39.70 -1.56 -19.66
N LEU A 79 -40.34 -2.54 -20.32
CA LEU A 79 -40.37 -3.93 -19.86
C LEU A 79 -39.03 -4.64 -20.05
N HIS A 80 -38.34 -4.41 -21.18
CA HIS A 80 -37.00 -4.95 -21.42
C HIS A 80 -35.94 -4.29 -20.53
N GLU A 81 -36.05 -2.99 -20.27
CA GLU A 81 -35.14 -2.25 -19.39
C GLU A 81 -35.34 -2.63 -17.92
N LYS A 82 -36.59 -2.80 -17.47
CA LYS A 82 -36.88 -3.36 -16.13
C LYS A 82 -36.51 -4.83 -16.00
N GLN A 83 -36.68 -5.66 -17.02
CA GLN A 83 -36.22 -7.05 -16.99
C GLN A 83 -34.69 -7.16 -17.03
N ALA A 84 -34.00 -6.28 -17.76
CA ALA A 84 -32.55 -6.17 -17.74
C ALA A 84 -32.06 -5.73 -16.36
N ASP A 85 -32.63 -4.67 -15.76
CA ASP A 85 -32.29 -4.24 -14.41
C ASP A 85 -32.61 -5.30 -13.34
N THR A 86 -33.69 -6.07 -13.51
CA THR A 86 -34.07 -7.16 -12.61
C THR A 86 -33.20 -8.42 -12.80
N PHE A 87 -32.65 -8.65 -14.00
CA PHE A 87 -31.71 -9.74 -14.27
C PHE A 87 -30.29 -9.39 -13.77
N LEU A 88 -29.85 -8.14 -14.01
CA LEU A 88 -28.55 -7.61 -13.59
C LEU A 88 -28.44 -7.50 -12.06
N THR A 89 -29.55 -7.27 -11.35
CA THR A 89 -29.61 -7.33 -9.87
C THR A 89 -29.70 -8.76 -9.32
N ARG A 90 -30.10 -9.75 -10.13
CA ARG A 90 -30.27 -11.16 -9.69
C ARG A 90 -29.01 -12.03 -9.83
N HIS A 91 -28.02 -11.64 -10.65
CA HIS A 91 -26.74 -12.36 -10.77
C HIS A 91 -25.51 -11.44 -10.63
N PRO A 92 -25.18 -10.98 -9.40
CA PRO A 92 -24.02 -10.11 -9.15
C PRO A 92 -22.66 -10.74 -9.52
N TRP A 93 -22.59 -12.07 -9.62
CA TRP A 93 -21.32 -12.77 -9.92
C TRP A 93 -20.93 -12.65 -11.40
N LEU A 94 -21.90 -12.61 -12.33
CA LEU A 94 -21.64 -12.60 -13.77
C LEU A 94 -21.15 -11.23 -14.27
N MET A 95 -21.48 -10.14 -13.56
CA MET A 95 -20.93 -8.79 -13.80
C MET A 95 -19.70 -8.48 -12.93
N GLY A 96 -19.28 -9.41 -12.07
CA GLY A 96 -18.12 -9.21 -11.20
C GLY A 96 -16.80 -9.08 -11.96
N TRP A 97 -16.71 -9.59 -13.18
CA TRP A 97 -15.43 -9.74 -13.93
C TRP A 97 -14.95 -8.43 -14.57
N ASN A 98 -15.82 -7.42 -14.70
CA ASN A 98 -15.49 -6.08 -15.19
C ASN A 98 -15.41 -5.03 -14.05
N SER A 99 -15.31 -5.47 -12.79
CA SER A 99 -15.05 -4.53 -11.69
C SER A 99 -13.59 -4.05 -11.71
N GLU A 100 -13.34 -2.86 -11.15
CA GLU A 100 -11.99 -2.27 -11.00
C GLU A 100 -10.98 -3.26 -10.40
N ASP A 101 -11.45 -4.14 -9.51
CA ASP A 101 -10.62 -5.14 -8.82
C ASP A 101 -10.05 -6.25 -9.72
N TRP A 102 -10.65 -6.54 -10.89
CA TRP A 102 -10.22 -7.62 -11.79
C TRP A 102 -9.27 -7.15 -12.89
N TRP A 103 -9.29 -5.86 -13.21
CA TRP A 103 -8.38 -5.28 -14.20
C TRP A 103 -6.90 -5.55 -13.94
N PRO A 104 -6.39 -5.54 -12.69
CA PRO A 104 -5.02 -5.98 -12.42
C PRO A 104 -4.74 -7.42 -12.90
N CYS A 105 -5.69 -8.35 -12.72
CA CYS A 105 -5.54 -9.73 -13.18
C CYS A 105 -5.43 -9.80 -14.70
N TRP A 106 -6.35 -9.13 -15.40
CA TRP A 106 -6.40 -9.18 -16.87
C TRP A 106 -5.17 -8.55 -17.50
N ILE A 107 -4.75 -7.38 -17.01
CA ILE A 107 -3.55 -6.71 -17.48
C ILE A 107 -2.31 -7.56 -17.20
N GLY A 108 -2.18 -8.08 -15.97
CA GLY A 108 -1.03 -8.90 -15.59
C GLY A 108 -0.92 -10.19 -16.40
N LEU A 109 -2.02 -10.92 -16.58
CA LEU A 109 -2.05 -12.16 -17.38
C LEU A 109 -1.76 -11.89 -18.86
N PHE A 110 -2.30 -10.80 -19.41
CA PHE A 110 -2.03 -10.39 -20.79
C PHE A 110 -0.55 -10.07 -20.99
N LEU A 111 0.04 -9.28 -20.08
CA LEU A 111 1.46 -8.93 -20.13
C LEU A 111 2.36 -10.15 -19.91
N PHE A 112 2.00 -11.05 -19.01
CA PHE A 112 2.70 -12.32 -18.82
C PHE A 112 2.72 -13.16 -20.11
N ALA A 113 1.56 -13.29 -20.78
CA ALA A 113 1.48 -14.00 -22.06
C ALA A 113 2.35 -13.32 -23.14
N MET A 114 2.32 -11.98 -23.21
CA MET A 114 3.17 -11.22 -24.12
C MET A 114 4.66 -11.43 -23.84
N VAL A 115 5.07 -11.46 -22.57
CA VAL A 115 6.47 -11.74 -22.17
C VAL A 115 6.86 -13.16 -22.55
N ALA A 116 6.02 -14.17 -22.28
CA ALA A 116 6.29 -15.55 -22.67
C ALA A 116 6.43 -15.70 -24.19
N ILE A 117 5.60 -15.00 -24.97
CA ILE A 117 5.71 -14.95 -26.44
C ILE A 117 6.97 -14.21 -26.86
N ALA A 118 7.31 -13.09 -26.23
CA ALA A 118 8.49 -12.29 -26.56
C ALA A 118 9.79 -13.10 -26.35
N VAL A 119 9.92 -13.78 -25.21
CA VAL A 119 11.07 -14.66 -24.91
C VAL A 119 11.19 -15.77 -25.94
N ARG A 120 10.06 -16.40 -26.31
CA ARG A 120 10.04 -17.46 -27.33
C ARG A 120 10.47 -16.99 -28.73
N ASN A 121 10.35 -15.68 -29.01
CA ASN A 121 10.79 -15.08 -30.27
C ASN A 121 12.16 -14.36 -30.13
N ASP A 122 12.94 -14.70 -29.10
CA ASP A 122 14.26 -14.15 -28.83
C ASP A 122 14.30 -12.61 -28.70
N ILE A 123 13.18 -12.00 -28.29
CA ILE A 123 13.10 -10.56 -28.03
C ILE A 123 13.76 -10.30 -26.67
N PRO A 124 14.82 -9.48 -26.61
CA PRO A 124 15.54 -9.22 -25.36
C PRO A 124 14.71 -8.37 -24.39
N GLU A 125 15.05 -8.47 -23.10
CA GLU A 125 14.46 -7.62 -22.08
C GLU A 125 15.01 -6.17 -22.11
N ALA A 126 14.14 -5.21 -21.77
CA ALA A 126 14.41 -3.78 -21.88
C ALA A 126 15.00 -3.20 -20.59
N HIS A 127 16.33 -3.18 -20.43
CA HIS A 127 16.97 -2.61 -19.24
C HIS A 127 17.88 -1.42 -19.53
N PHE A 128 17.92 -0.46 -18.60
CA PHE A 128 18.91 0.60 -18.63
C PHE A 128 20.30 0.01 -18.39
N LYS A 129 21.25 0.34 -19.26
CA LYS A 129 22.67 0.08 -18.98
C LYS A 129 23.12 0.95 -17.80
N ILE A 130 23.95 0.37 -16.94
CA ILE A 130 24.58 1.11 -15.84
C ILE A 130 25.51 2.16 -16.44
N TRP A 131 25.28 3.43 -16.13
CA TRP A 131 26.14 4.53 -16.57
C TRP A 131 27.10 4.95 -15.45
N SER A 132 28.14 5.73 -15.78
CA SER A 132 29.13 6.20 -14.79
C SER A 132 29.49 7.67 -15.00
N SER A 133 30.00 8.03 -16.18
CA SER A 133 30.41 9.39 -16.53
C SER A 133 29.34 10.14 -17.34
N ASN A 134 28.80 9.54 -18.40
CA ASN A 134 27.78 10.15 -19.25
C ASN A 134 26.41 9.45 -19.08
N PRO A 135 25.38 10.15 -18.60
CA PRO A 135 24.05 9.57 -18.38
C PRO A 135 23.32 9.23 -19.69
N PHE A 136 23.72 9.82 -20.82
CA PHE A 136 23.14 9.49 -22.12
C PHE A 136 23.62 8.15 -22.68
N ASP A 137 24.73 7.61 -22.16
CA ASP A 137 25.23 6.29 -22.57
C ASP A 137 24.25 5.16 -22.18
N SER A 138 23.46 5.35 -21.12
CA SER A 138 22.40 4.41 -20.76
C SER A 138 21.26 4.37 -21.78
N LEU A 139 21.11 5.44 -22.59
CA LEU A 139 20.09 5.58 -23.62
C LEU A 139 20.56 5.04 -24.99
N HIS A 140 21.86 4.81 -25.15
CA HIS A 140 22.43 4.28 -26.39
C HIS A 140 22.58 2.74 -26.27
N GLY A 141 21.50 2.02 -26.58
CA GLY A 141 21.45 0.55 -26.52
C GLY A 141 20.21 -0.01 -27.18
N THR A 142 20.31 -1.24 -27.73
CA THR A 142 19.24 -1.94 -28.47
C THR A 142 17.96 -2.13 -27.64
N GLY A 143 18.06 -2.29 -26.31
CA GLY A 143 16.89 -2.44 -25.41
C GLY A 143 16.14 -1.16 -25.05
N ASN A 144 16.61 0.03 -25.43
CA ASN A 144 15.90 1.29 -25.13
C ASN A 144 14.73 1.56 -26.09
N LEU A 145 14.77 0.97 -27.29
CA LEU A 145 13.62 0.97 -28.20
C LEU A 145 12.45 0.20 -27.58
N ASP A 146 12.74 -0.88 -26.85
CA ASP A 146 11.71 -1.68 -26.19
C ASP A 146 11.04 -0.92 -25.03
N LEU A 147 11.75 0.02 -24.38
CA LEU A 147 11.15 0.96 -23.42
C LEU A 147 10.13 1.91 -24.08
N LEU A 148 10.38 2.33 -25.33
CA LEU A 148 9.45 3.15 -26.11
C LEU A 148 8.19 2.37 -26.52
N VAL A 149 8.24 1.04 -26.54
CA VAL A 149 7.07 0.16 -26.77
C VAL A 149 6.34 -0.13 -25.46
N LEU A 150 7.09 -0.41 -24.39
CA LEU A 150 6.55 -0.75 -23.08
C LEU A 150 5.75 0.42 -22.47
N PHE A 151 6.20 1.66 -22.63
CA PHE A 151 5.49 2.85 -22.17
C PHE A 151 4.06 2.99 -22.71
N PRO A 152 3.85 3.14 -24.04
CA PRO A 152 2.50 3.30 -24.58
C PRO A 152 1.66 2.04 -24.36
N LEU A 153 2.27 0.84 -24.34
CA LEU A 153 1.54 -0.40 -24.06
C LEU A 153 0.96 -0.41 -22.64
N GLN A 154 1.78 -0.17 -21.62
CA GLN A 154 1.31 -0.13 -20.23
C GLN A 154 0.27 0.98 -20.01
N GLY A 155 0.52 2.15 -20.59
CA GLY A 155 -0.43 3.27 -20.56
C GLY A 155 -1.75 2.94 -21.22
N LEU A 156 -1.73 2.30 -22.39
CA LEU A 156 -2.94 1.89 -23.10
C LEU A 156 -3.75 0.88 -22.31
N LEU A 157 -3.10 -0.13 -21.71
CA LEU A 157 -3.78 -1.16 -20.92
C LEU A 157 -4.47 -0.57 -19.69
N VAL A 158 -3.81 0.33 -18.98
CA VAL A 158 -4.39 1.03 -17.82
C VAL A 158 -5.49 1.99 -18.28
N TRP A 159 -5.31 2.67 -19.40
CA TRP A 159 -6.32 3.58 -19.94
C TRP A 159 -7.59 2.83 -20.34
N LEU A 160 -7.44 1.66 -20.97
CA LEU A 160 -8.54 0.76 -21.32
C LEU A 160 -9.27 0.26 -20.08
N ALA A 161 -8.53 -0.12 -19.02
CA ALA A 161 -9.13 -0.50 -17.75
C ALA A 161 -9.97 0.63 -17.15
N LEU A 162 -9.43 1.86 -17.10
CA LEU A 162 -10.15 3.02 -16.58
C LEU A 162 -11.38 3.38 -17.41
N TRP A 163 -11.30 3.23 -18.73
CA TRP A 163 -12.43 3.41 -19.62
C TRP A 163 -13.53 2.37 -19.35
N ALA A 164 -13.16 1.09 -19.27
CA ALA A 164 -14.10 -0.01 -19.10
C ALA A 164 -14.72 -0.08 -17.69
N SER A 165 -14.00 0.41 -16.68
CA SER A 165 -14.52 0.60 -15.32
C SER A 165 -15.38 1.86 -15.14
N GLY A 166 -15.45 2.73 -16.15
CA GLY A 166 -16.23 3.97 -16.09
C GLY A 166 -15.62 5.05 -15.18
N ALA A 167 -14.29 5.08 -15.04
CA ALA A 167 -13.60 6.03 -14.18
C ALA A 167 -13.86 7.49 -14.58
N LYS A 168 -14.03 8.36 -13.58
CA LYS A 168 -14.22 9.80 -13.82
C LYS A 168 -12.96 10.39 -14.46
N ALA A 169 -13.15 11.24 -15.48
CA ALA A 169 -12.06 11.89 -16.22
C ALA A 169 -11.07 10.93 -16.92
N TRP A 170 -11.47 9.70 -17.26
CA TRP A 170 -10.63 8.74 -18.01
C TRP A 170 -10.06 9.32 -19.31
N LYS A 171 -10.76 10.26 -19.97
CA LYS A 171 -10.27 10.96 -21.17
C LYS A 171 -9.01 11.81 -20.92
N GLN A 172 -8.81 12.28 -19.69
CA GLN A 172 -7.67 13.10 -19.30
C GLN A 172 -6.49 12.26 -18.79
N PHE A 173 -6.66 10.94 -18.67
CA PHE A 173 -5.63 10.02 -18.19
C PHE A 173 -4.31 10.08 -18.95
N PRO A 174 -4.26 10.14 -20.30
CA PRO A 174 -2.99 10.15 -21.02
C PRO A 174 -2.05 11.28 -20.61
N GLN A 175 -2.59 12.46 -20.28
CA GLN A 175 -1.81 13.61 -19.83
C GLN A 175 -1.18 13.37 -18.45
N GLY A 176 -1.95 12.82 -17.51
CA GLY A 176 -1.43 12.47 -16.19
C GLY A 176 -0.46 11.30 -16.22
N TYR A 177 -0.77 10.29 -17.03
CA TYR A 177 0.07 9.11 -17.21
C TYR A 177 1.44 9.48 -17.77
N LEU A 178 1.50 10.38 -18.75
CA LEU A 178 2.77 10.90 -19.26
C LEU A 178 3.64 11.49 -18.15
N VAL A 179 3.06 12.30 -17.26
CA VAL A 179 3.80 12.89 -16.13
C VAL A 179 4.26 11.81 -15.15
N VAL A 180 3.39 10.89 -14.75
CA VAL A 180 3.74 9.79 -13.83
C VAL A 180 4.87 8.95 -14.42
N TYR A 181 4.77 8.59 -15.70
CA TYR A 181 5.79 7.79 -16.36
C TYR A 181 7.11 8.53 -16.52
N VAL A 182 7.11 9.81 -16.91
CA VAL A 182 8.35 10.60 -17.00
C VAL A 182 9.05 10.64 -15.65
N LEU A 183 8.32 10.82 -14.55
CA LEU A 183 8.92 10.76 -13.22
C LEU A 183 9.45 9.36 -12.87
N SER A 184 8.74 8.29 -13.24
CA SER A 184 9.21 6.92 -13.05
C SER A 184 10.46 6.61 -13.88
N PHE A 185 10.50 7.08 -15.13
CA PHE A 185 11.65 6.99 -16.02
C PHE A 185 12.86 7.71 -15.41
N LEU A 186 12.70 8.95 -14.97
CA LEU A 186 13.76 9.72 -14.30
C LEU A 186 14.27 9.00 -13.04
N SER A 187 13.36 8.38 -12.28
CA SER A 187 13.70 7.63 -11.07
C SER A 187 14.56 6.41 -11.38
N LYS A 188 14.16 5.59 -12.35
CA LYS A 188 14.94 4.42 -12.80
C LYS A 188 16.25 4.82 -13.48
N TRP A 189 16.25 5.89 -14.26
CA TRP A 189 17.43 6.40 -14.94
C TRP A 189 18.50 6.89 -13.95
N LEU A 190 18.10 7.60 -12.88
CA LEU A 190 19.00 7.98 -11.79
C LEU A 190 19.46 6.78 -10.97
N ALA A 191 18.56 5.84 -10.66
CA ALA A 191 18.91 4.60 -9.98
C ALA A 191 19.92 3.73 -10.76
N ALA A 192 19.98 3.89 -12.09
CA ALA A 192 20.95 3.19 -12.95
C ALA A 192 22.38 3.75 -12.88
N GLN A 193 22.64 4.87 -12.19
CA GLN A 193 23.99 5.44 -12.03
C GLN A 193 24.86 4.53 -11.16
N LYS A 194 26.10 4.24 -11.59
CA LYS A 194 27.01 3.30 -10.91
C LYS A 194 27.14 3.56 -9.41
N SER A 195 27.35 4.83 -9.01
CA SER A 195 27.49 5.23 -7.60
C SER A 195 26.19 5.10 -6.80
N ILE A 196 25.05 5.39 -7.40
CA ILE A 196 23.72 5.31 -6.77
C ILE A 196 23.30 3.85 -6.62
N LYS A 197 23.55 3.05 -7.66
CA LYS A 197 23.34 1.60 -7.67
C LYS A 197 24.24 0.89 -6.65
N SER A 198 25.50 1.31 -6.51
CA SER A 198 26.39 0.80 -5.45
C SER A 198 26.01 1.27 -4.04
N ALA A 199 25.35 2.42 -3.92
CA ALA A 199 24.75 2.88 -2.67
C ALA A 199 23.37 2.25 -2.38
N SER A 200 22.90 1.35 -3.26
CA SER A 200 21.62 0.64 -3.16
C SER A 200 20.41 1.55 -2.97
N LEU A 201 20.47 2.78 -3.48
CA LEU A 201 19.31 3.65 -3.54
C LEU A 201 18.38 3.14 -4.63
N GLY A 202 17.31 2.46 -4.22
CA GLY A 202 16.26 1.98 -5.11
C GLY A 202 15.57 3.12 -5.87
N ASP A 203 15.04 2.79 -7.04
CA ASP A 203 14.19 3.67 -7.85
C ASP A 203 12.92 4.11 -7.11
N SER A 204 12.42 3.32 -6.16
CA SER A 204 11.28 3.64 -5.30
C SER A 204 11.44 4.94 -4.50
N ILE A 205 12.65 5.23 -4.00
CA ILE A 205 12.93 6.44 -3.20
C ILE A 205 12.88 7.68 -4.07
N TRP A 206 13.53 7.61 -5.25
CA TRP A 206 13.48 8.69 -6.24
C TRP A 206 12.06 8.93 -6.73
N ALA A 207 11.30 7.85 -6.96
CA ALA A 207 9.90 7.92 -7.39
C ALA A 207 9.02 8.63 -6.35
N ILE A 208 9.10 8.25 -5.08
CA ILE A 208 8.35 8.91 -3.99
C ILE A 208 8.81 10.36 -3.83
N LEU A 209 10.11 10.62 -3.89
CA LEU A 209 10.68 11.96 -3.78
C LEU A 209 10.16 12.88 -4.89
N PHE A 210 10.26 12.46 -6.15
CA PHE A 210 9.78 13.26 -7.28
C PHE A 210 8.27 13.45 -7.27
N GLY A 211 7.51 12.41 -6.93
CA GLY A 211 6.06 12.53 -6.74
C GLY A 211 5.72 13.56 -5.65
N THR A 212 6.44 13.52 -4.53
CA THR A 212 6.24 14.45 -3.41
C THR A 212 6.63 15.88 -3.79
N ILE A 213 7.77 16.06 -4.47
CA ILE A 213 8.19 17.38 -4.99
C ILE A 213 7.10 17.94 -5.92
N LEU A 214 6.67 17.17 -6.92
CA LEU A 214 5.63 17.59 -7.85
C LEU A 214 4.33 17.95 -7.13
N ARG A 215 3.92 17.13 -6.17
CA ARG A 215 2.71 17.37 -5.37
C ARG A 215 2.79 18.64 -4.53
N ASN A 216 3.95 18.99 -3.97
CA ASN A 216 4.10 20.19 -3.16
C ASN A 216 4.29 21.44 -4.03
N VAL A 217 4.88 21.31 -5.22
CA VAL A 217 4.94 22.39 -6.22
C VAL A 217 3.54 22.72 -6.76
N MET A 218 2.73 21.70 -7.06
CA MET A 218 1.37 21.88 -7.60
C MET A 218 0.29 22.13 -6.52
N GLY A 219 0.53 21.70 -5.28
CA GLY A 219 -0.45 21.70 -4.19
C GLY A 219 -0.85 23.08 -3.69
N GLY A 220 0.01 24.08 -3.89
CA GLY A 220 -0.22 25.45 -3.42
C GLY A 220 -0.34 25.57 -1.90
N LYS A 221 -0.85 26.72 -1.42
CA LYS A 221 -1.11 26.93 0.01
C LYS A 221 -2.25 26.04 0.51
N ALA A 222 -2.09 25.51 1.71
CA ALA A 222 -3.11 24.74 2.42
C ALA A 222 -4.45 25.50 2.50
N LEU A 223 -5.57 24.77 2.49
CA LEU A 223 -6.88 25.38 2.75
C LEU A 223 -6.94 25.96 4.17
N PRO A 224 -7.87 26.90 4.45
CA PRO A 224 -8.09 27.45 5.79
C PRO A 224 -8.33 26.38 6.88
N ASP A 225 -8.86 25.23 6.48
CA ASP A 225 -9.11 24.05 7.34
C ASP A 225 -7.88 23.10 7.45
N GLY A 226 -6.71 23.54 6.97
CA GLY A 226 -5.46 22.76 7.02
C GLY A 226 -5.40 21.55 6.09
N ARG A 227 -6.41 21.33 5.24
CA ARG A 227 -6.47 20.24 4.25
C ARG A 227 -5.77 20.63 2.94
N SER A 228 -5.22 19.63 2.25
CA SER A 228 -4.67 19.77 0.90
C SER A 228 -5.72 20.20 -0.11
N LYS A 229 -5.31 20.95 -1.14
CA LYS A 229 -6.09 21.00 -2.39
C LYS A 229 -6.10 19.62 -3.06
N PRO A 230 -7.24 19.18 -3.62
CA PRO A 230 -7.28 17.96 -4.42
C PRO A 230 -6.35 18.12 -5.63
N LEU A 231 -5.76 17.01 -6.10
CA LEU A 231 -4.99 17.02 -7.34
C LEU A 231 -5.89 17.43 -8.51
N ALA A 232 -5.29 18.05 -9.52
CA ALA A 232 -5.98 18.34 -10.77
C ALA A 232 -6.55 17.03 -11.36
N PRO A 233 -7.78 17.02 -11.94
CA PRO A 233 -8.44 15.79 -12.37
C PRO A 233 -7.59 14.90 -13.30
N TRP A 234 -6.86 15.51 -14.23
CA TRP A 234 -5.97 14.83 -15.18
C TRP A 234 -4.81 14.09 -14.50
N LEU A 235 -4.28 14.60 -13.40
CA LEU A 235 -3.20 13.95 -12.63
C LEU A 235 -3.77 12.99 -11.59
N LYS A 236 -4.94 13.32 -11.00
CA LYS A 236 -5.61 12.45 -10.03
C LYS A 236 -6.05 11.13 -10.64
N VAL A 237 -6.57 11.15 -11.87
CA VAL A 237 -6.96 9.92 -12.58
C VAL A 237 -5.75 9.04 -12.91
N ALA A 238 -4.54 9.60 -13.03
CA ALA A 238 -3.31 8.84 -13.26
C ALA A 238 -2.67 8.30 -11.97
N GLN A 239 -3.08 8.82 -10.79
CA GLN A 239 -2.59 8.41 -9.46
C GLN A 239 -3.23 7.07 -9.02
N GLN A 240 -2.96 6.00 -9.77
CA GLN A 240 -3.56 4.67 -9.60
C GLN A 240 -2.68 3.72 -8.77
N THR A 241 -2.33 4.13 -7.55
CA THR A 241 -1.40 3.40 -6.65
C THR A 241 -1.72 1.91 -6.53
N GLU A 242 -2.98 1.59 -6.22
CA GLU A 242 -3.43 0.22 -5.96
C GLU A 242 -3.40 -0.64 -7.23
N LEU A 243 -3.91 -0.11 -8.35
CA LEU A 243 -3.92 -0.79 -9.64
C LEU A 243 -2.51 -1.14 -10.10
N TYR A 244 -1.58 -0.19 -10.03
CA TYR A 244 -0.19 -0.41 -10.46
C TYR A 244 0.51 -1.49 -9.62
N ILE A 245 0.41 -1.44 -8.28
CA ILE A 245 1.01 -2.48 -7.42
C ILE A 245 0.33 -3.83 -7.64
N ALA A 246 -0.99 -3.86 -7.80
CA ALA A 246 -1.72 -5.09 -8.05
C ALA A 246 -1.29 -5.75 -9.38
N ILE A 247 -1.11 -4.98 -10.45
CA ILE A 247 -0.57 -5.49 -11.73
C ILE A 247 0.84 -6.04 -11.54
N SER A 248 1.71 -5.30 -10.83
CA SER A 248 3.08 -5.75 -10.53
C SER A 248 3.09 -7.07 -9.76
N LEU A 249 2.15 -7.27 -8.84
CA LEU A 249 2.06 -8.49 -8.04
C LEU A 249 1.55 -9.68 -8.88
N VAL A 250 0.60 -9.45 -9.80
CA VAL A 250 0.14 -10.50 -10.72
C VAL A 250 1.27 -11.00 -11.62
N LEU A 251 2.17 -10.11 -12.05
CA LEU A 251 3.34 -10.42 -12.88
C LEU A 251 4.47 -11.17 -12.14
N LEU A 252 4.37 -11.31 -10.82
CA LEU A 252 5.39 -12.02 -10.04
C LEU A 252 5.34 -13.52 -10.35
N CYS A 253 6.35 -14.02 -11.06
CA CYS A 253 6.49 -15.43 -11.39
C CYS A 253 7.15 -16.20 -10.23
N ILE A 254 6.61 -17.38 -9.93
CA ILE A 254 7.08 -18.26 -8.85
C ILE A 254 7.55 -19.55 -9.50
N ASP A 255 8.85 -19.85 -9.45
CA ASP A 255 9.37 -21.13 -9.94
C ASP A 255 9.33 -22.22 -8.85
N PHE A 256 8.48 -23.24 -9.04
CA PHE A 256 8.38 -24.34 -8.09
C PHE A 256 9.59 -25.28 -8.08
N THR A 257 10.39 -25.30 -9.14
CA THR A 257 11.59 -26.13 -9.23
C THR A 257 12.70 -25.59 -8.33
N VAL A 258 12.89 -24.27 -8.33
CA VAL A 258 13.82 -23.55 -7.46
C VAL A 258 13.35 -23.58 -6.00
N LEU A 259 12.04 -23.55 -5.78
CA LEU A 259 11.46 -23.67 -4.44
C LEU A 259 11.72 -25.04 -3.81
N LYS A 260 11.47 -26.15 -4.49
CA LYS A 260 11.45 -27.50 -3.88
C LYS A 260 12.59 -27.84 -2.89
N PRO A 261 13.89 -27.62 -3.21
CA PRO A 261 14.99 -28.04 -2.32
C PRO A 261 15.18 -27.12 -1.10
N LEU A 262 14.80 -25.85 -1.21
CA LEU A 262 15.00 -24.82 -0.19
C LEU A 262 13.70 -24.47 0.55
N ALA A 263 12.54 -24.85 -0.01
CA ALA A 263 11.21 -24.49 0.45
C ALA A 263 10.91 -24.95 1.87
N PRO A 264 11.26 -26.17 2.35
CA PRO A 264 10.92 -26.54 3.72
C PRO A 264 11.58 -25.63 4.76
N ARG A 265 12.85 -25.30 4.54
CA ARG A 265 13.64 -24.42 5.41
C ARG A 265 13.20 -22.96 5.29
N ALA A 266 12.99 -22.49 4.07
CA ALA A 266 12.45 -21.15 3.80
C ALA A 266 11.04 -20.97 4.36
N LEU A 267 10.17 -21.98 4.24
CA LEU A 267 8.84 -22.01 4.83
C LEU A 267 8.94 -21.95 6.35
N PHE A 268 9.82 -22.73 6.96
CA PHE A 268 9.99 -22.70 8.42
C PHE A 268 10.33 -21.31 8.93
N VAL A 269 11.29 -20.61 8.30
CA VAL A 269 11.64 -19.24 8.66
C VAL A 269 10.47 -18.30 8.41
N SER A 270 9.99 -18.19 7.18
CA SER A 270 9.02 -17.16 6.81
C SER A 270 7.61 -17.41 7.38
N TRP A 271 7.14 -18.65 7.52
CA TRP A 271 5.78 -18.95 8.01
C TRP A 271 5.65 -18.96 9.53
N ILE A 272 6.76 -18.99 10.26
CA ILE A 272 6.74 -18.82 11.71
C ILE A 272 6.95 -17.35 12.06
N ASP A 273 8.00 -16.73 11.51
CA ASP A 273 8.40 -15.38 11.86
C ASP A 273 7.35 -14.36 11.44
N THR A 274 7.00 -14.35 10.14
CA THR A 274 6.13 -13.32 9.55
C THR A 274 4.74 -13.26 10.18
N PRO A 275 3.97 -14.37 10.31
CA PRO A 275 2.63 -14.30 10.91
C PRO A 275 2.68 -13.95 12.40
N THR A 276 3.71 -14.42 13.12
CA THR A 276 3.87 -14.14 14.55
C THR A 276 4.14 -12.65 14.77
N LEU A 277 5.13 -12.10 14.08
CA LEU A 277 5.47 -10.69 14.17
C LEU A 277 4.35 -9.79 13.64
N PHE A 278 3.67 -10.20 12.56
CA PHE A 278 2.50 -9.49 12.05
C PHE A 278 1.47 -9.22 13.16
N VAL A 279 1.11 -10.25 13.92
CA VAL A 279 0.14 -10.14 15.01
C VAL A 279 0.70 -9.33 16.17
N VAL A 280 1.92 -9.63 16.62
CA VAL A 280 2.56 -8.99 17.78
C VAL A 280 2.71 -7.49 17.56
N VAL A 281 3.21 -7.06 16.40
CA VAL A 281 3.42 -5.65 16.10
C VAL A 281 2.12 -4.90 15.82
N ALA A 282 1.13 -5.55 15.20
CA ALA A 282 -0.20 -4.96 15.09
C ALA A 282 -0.80 -4.68 16.48
N ILE A 283 -0.63 -5.61 17.43
CA ILE A 283 -1.06 -5.42 18.82
C ILE A 283 -0.25 -4.31 19.50
N LEU A 284 1.08 -4.31 19.38
CA LEU A 284 1.95 -3.27 19.96
C LEU A 284 1.62 -1.87 19.43
N GLY A 285 1.36 -1.73 18.14
CA GLY A 285 0.98 -0.46 17.53
C GLY A 285 -0.31 0.11 18.12
N VAL A 286 -1.28 -0.76 18.41
CA VAL A 286 -2.56 -0.38 19.02
C VAL A 286 -2.42 -0.13 20.52
N SER A 287 -1.78 -1.03 21.26
CA SER A 287 -1.74 -1.00 22.73
C SER A 287 -0.77 0.05 23.26
N TRP A 288 0.42 0.15 22.68
CA TRP A 288 1.49 1.00 23.18
C TRP A 288 1.47 2.39 22.51
N LEU A 289 1.40 2.43 21.18
CA LEU A 289 1.48 3.68 20.41
C LEU A 289 0.11 4.33 20.14
N LYS A 290 -0.98 3.63 20.48
CA LYS A 290 -2.36 4.10 20.27
C LYS A 290 -2.62 4.50 18.81
N ILE A 291 -2.09 3.72 17.88
CA ILE A 291 -2.37 3.83 16.44
C ILE A 291 -3.70 3.11 16.18
N ASP A 292 -4.48 3.58 15.20
CA ASP A 292 -5.70 2.88 14.83
C ASP A 292 -5.39 1.49 14.26
N LEU A 293 -6.26 0.52 14.54
CA LEU A 293 -6.02 -0.88 14.22
C LEU A 293 -5.78 -1.14 12.73
N GLN A 294 -6.47 -0.42 11.82
CA GLN A 294 -6.26 -0.60 10.38
C GLN A 294 -4.83 -0.17 9.99
N THR A 295 -4.41 1.03 10.37
CA THR A 295 -3.06 1.52 10.08
C THR A 295 -1.99 0.64 10.75
N ALA A 296 -2.23 0.17 11.98
CA ALA A 296 -1.29 -0.72 12.68
C ALA A 296 -1.13 -2.07 11.96
N MET A 297 -2.21 -2.68 11.47
CA MET A 297 -2.14 -3.92 10.69
C MET A 297 -1.50 -3.71 9.32
N ILE A 298 -1.82 -2.61 8.63
CA ILE A 298 -1.20 -2.26 7.35
C ILE A 298 0.31 -2.04 7.55
N MET A 299 0.72 -1.28 8.56
CA MET A 299 2.13 -1.03 8.87
C MET A 299 2.86 -2.32 9.24
N SER A 300 2.23 -3.17 10.06
CA SER A 300 2.79 -4.45 10.46
C SER A 300 3.01 -5.36 9.24
N GLY A 301 2.00 -5.56 8.40
CA GLY A 301 2.16 -6.39 7.20
C GLY A 301 3.09 -5.78 6.15
N ALA A 302 3.16 -4.45 6.07
CA ALA A 302 4.14 -3.76 5.25
C ALA A 302 5.57 -4.07 5.73
N THR A 303 5.80 -4.12 7.03
CA THR A 303 7.12 -4.42 7.61
C THR A 303 7.52 -5.88 7.37
N PHE A 304 6.66 -6.85 7.69
CA PHE A 304 7.11 -8.26 7.78
C PHE A 304 6.87 -9.13 6.55
N ILE A 305 6.29 -8.64 5.47
CA ILE A 305 5.95 -9.48 4.31
C ILE A 305 6.80 -9.09 3.10
N CYS A 306 6.34 -8.11 2.32
CA CYS A 306 6.94 -7.71 1.05
C CYS A 306 6.91 -6.19 0.86
N GLY A 307 6.77 -5.45 1.95
CA GLY A 307 6.70 -4.01 1.85
C GLY A 307 5.37 -3.53 1.28
N SER A 308 5.47 -2.85 0.14
CA SER A 308 4.36 -2.11 -0.45
C SER A 308 3.21 -2.99 -0.90
N SER A 309 3.48 -4.18 -1.43
CA SER A 309 2.43 -5.04 -1.96
C SER A 309 1.54 -5.61 -0.85
N ALA A 310 2.11 -5.90 0.33
CA ALA A 310 1.36 -6.31 1.50
C ALA A 310 0.53 -5.16 2.07
N ALA A 311 1.06 -3.94 2.10
CA ALA A 311 0.32 -2.76 2.55
C ALA A 311 -0.96 -2.55 1.73
N ILE A 312 -0.89 -2.68 0.41
CA ILE A 312 -2.03 -2.55 -0.51
C ILE A 312 -3.00 -3.74 -0.38
N ALA A 313 -2.49 -4.97 -0.30
CA ALA A 313 -3.34 -6.15 -0.13
C ALA A 313 -4.15 -6.07 1.18
N LEU A 314 -3.50 -5.65 2.26
CA LEU A 314 -4.13 -5.48 3.57
C LEU A 314 -5.08 -4.28 3.61
N SER A 315 -4.73 -3.16 2.99
CA SER A 315 -5.63 -2.01 2.91
C SER A 315 -6.91 -2.34 2.15
N ALA A 316 -6.82 -3.12 1.06
CA ALA A 316 -7.97 -3.66 0.34
C ALA A 316 -8.81 -4.60 1.23
N SER A 317 -8.18 -5.58 1.90
CA SER A 317 -8.87 -6.49 2.84
C SER A 317 -9.57 -5.77 3.99
N LEU A 318 -9.04 -4.62 4.41
CA LEU A 318 -9.58 -3.80 5.50
C LEU A 318 -10.58 -2.73 5.04
N GLY A 319 -10.74 -2.53 3.73
CA GLY A 319 -11.53 -1.42 3.18
C GLY A 319 -10.96 -0.04 3.53
N ALA A 320 -9.64 0.10 3.50
CA ALA A 320 -8.90 1.26 3.99
C ALA A 320 -7.77 1.71 3.04
N GLY A 321 -8.05 1.74 1.72
CA GLY A 321 -7.06 2.01 0.67
C GLY A 321 -6.15 3.23 0.92
N ASN A 322 -6.74 4.34 1.38
CA ASN A 322 -6.02 5.59 1.66
C ASN A 322 -5.05 5.53 2.86
N LYS A 323 -5.04 4.46 3.65
CA LYS A 323 -4.15 4.29 4.81
C LYS A 323 -2.83 3.59 4.46
N ALA A 324 -2.67 3.09 3.23
CA ALA A 324 -1.45 2.39 2.81
C ALA A 324 -0.30 3.35 2.43
N ASP A 325 -0.61 4.52 1.88
CA ASP A 325 0.38 5.44 1.31
C ASP A 325 1.50 5.82 2.30
N LEU A 326 1.14 6.18 3.53
CA LEU A 326 2.10 6.59 4.56
C LEU A 326 2.99 5.44 5.06
N PRO A 327 2.45 4.26 5.44
CA PRO A 327 3.25 3.05 5.67
C PRO A 327 4.23 2.75 4.54
N ILE A 328 3.78 2.76 3.29
CA ILE A 328 4.63 2.46 2.12
C ILE A 328 5.78 3.47 1.99
N ALA A 329 5.50 4.75 2.20
CA ALA A 329 6.52 5.79 2.17
C ALA A 329 7.57 5.60 3.27
N ILE A 330 7.15 5.26 4.49
CA ILE A 330 8.05 5.01 5.62
C ILE A 330 8.96 3.82 5.30
N ILE A 331 8.42 2.65 4.98
CA ILE A 331 9.24 1.45 4.70
C ILE A 331 10.23 1.68 3.55
N SER A 332 9.85 2.44 2.52
CA SER A 332 10.69 2.68 1.35
C SER A 332 11.95 3.48 1.72
N VAL A 333 11.83 4.44 2.63
CA VAL A 333 12.97 5.21 3.14
C VAL A 333 13.82 4.34 4.06
N PHE A 334 13.19 3.54 4.93
CA PHE A 334 13.90 2.73 5.91
C PHE A 334 14.47 1.41 5.36
N THR A 335 14.16 1.03 4.13
CA THR A 335 14.78 -0.13 3.48
C THR A 335 16.25 0.13 3.13
N ILE A 336 16.63 1.39 2.83
CA ILE A 336 18.00 1.74 2.39
C ILE A 336 19.07 1.33 3.42
N PRO A 337 18.96 1.71 4.71
CA PRO A 337 19.97 1.33 5.69
C PRO A 337 20.11 -0.19 5.83
N SER A 338 19.02 -0.95 5.72
CA SER A 338 19.03 -2.41 5.82
C SER A 338 19.83 -3.06 4.70
N ILE A 339 19.75 -2.57 3.46
CA ILE A 339 20.51 -3.11 2.32
C ILE A 339 22.02 -3.01 2.56
N ILE A 340 22.46 -1.92 3.17
CA ILE A 340 23.88 -1.65 3.40
C ILE A 340 24.33 -2.35 4.69
N ALA A 341 23.62 -2.17 5.79
CA ALA A 341 24.06 -2.61 7.11
C ALA A 341 24.13 -4.14 7.24
N LEU A 342 23.09 -4.86 6.81
CA LEU A 342 22.98 -6.31 6.99
C LEU A 342 24.14 -7.11 6.37
N PRO A 343 24.55 -6.90 5.11
CA PRO A 343 25.65 -7.68 4.53
C PRO A 343 27.00 -7.41 5.21
N TYR A 344 27.27 -6.18 5.68
CA TYR A 344 28.48 -5.89 6.46
C TYR A 344 28.42 -6.54 7.85
N ILE A 345 27.26 -6.54 8.51
CA ILE A 345 27.08 -7.23 9.80
C ILE A 345 27.27 -8.73 9.62
N ALA A 346 26.69 -9.34 8.58
CA ALA A 346 26.85 -10.77 8.30
C ALA A 346 28.32 -11.15 8.05
N LYS A 347 29.06 -10.32 7.31
CA LYS A 347 30.50 -10.50 7.09
C LYS A 347 31.30 -10.37 8.38
N ALA A 348 30.97 -9.39 9.23
CA ALA A 348 31.67 -9.14 10.48
C ALA A 348 31.47 -10.29 11.50
N ILE A 349 30.28 -10.90 11.52
CA ILE A 349 29.95 -12.03 12.40
C ILE A 349 30.43 -13.37 11.82
N GLY A 350 30.82 -13.42 10.54
CA GLY A 350 31.35 -14.63 9.89
C GLY A 350 30.27 -15.67 9.55
N ILE A 351 29.07 -15.21 9.23
CA ILE A 351 27.91 -16.07 8.95
C ILE A 351 28.07 -16.77 7.59
N SER A 352 27.67 -18.04 7.48
CA SER A 352 27.69 -18.79 6.22
C SER A 352 26.75 -18.17 5.16
N ALA A 353 27.10 -18.29 3.88
CA ALA A 353 26.35 -17.67 2.79
C ALA A 353 24.87 -18.07 2.73
N LYS A 354 24.55 -19.33 3.07
CA LYS A 354 23.16 -19.83 3.10
C LYS A 354 22.32 -19.14 4.18
N VAL A 355 22.88 -19.01 5.39
CA VAL A 355 22.22 -18.35 6.53
C VAL A 355 22.12 -16.85 6.28
N ALA A 356 23.19 -16.23 5.77
CA ALA A 356 23.18 -14.81 5.39
C ALA A 356 22.10 -14.54 4.34
N GLY A 357 22.01 -15.37 3.30
CA GLY A 357 20.95 -15.28 2.29
C GLY A 357 19.56 -15.42 2.89
N ALA A 358 19.33 -16.45 3.72
CA ALA A 358 18.05 -16.64 4.38
C ALA A 358 17.67 -15.48 5.30
N TRP A 359 18.65 -14.91 6.00
CA TRP A 359 18.47 -13.76 6.87
C TRP A 359 18.07 -12.52 6.07
N PHE A 360 18.79 -12.17 5.01
CA PHE A 360 18.44 -11.03 4.15
C PHE A 360 17.07 -11.24 3.50
N GLY A 361 16.79 -12.46 3.05
CA GLY A 361 15.52 -12.85 2.46
C GLY A 361 14.32 -12.70 3.39
N GLY A 362 14.51 -12.93 4.70
CA GLY A 362 13.43 -12.79 5.68
C GLY A 362 13.17 -11.35 6.12
N CYS A 363 14.21 -10.52 6.28
CA CYS A 363 14.08 -9.21 6.96
C CYS A 363 14.25 -7.96 6.09
N VAL A 364 14.55 -8.08 4.78
CA VAL A 364 14.64 -6.90 3.89
C VAL A 364 13.33 -6.68 3.14
N ASP A 365 12.72 -5.50 3.25
CA ASP A 365 11.31 -5.25 2.89
C ASP A 365 11.05 -5.02 1.39
N SER A 366 11.94 -5.48 0.51
CA SER A 366 11.76 -5.40 -0.94
C SER A 366 12.59 -6.47 -1.66
N THR A 367 11.98 -7.14 -2.64
CA THR A 367 12.65 -8.19 -3.42
C THR A 367 13.94 -7.69 -4.08
N GLY A 368 13.93 -6.52 -4.71
CA GLY A 368 15.13 -5.94 -5.34
C GLY A 368 16.21 -5.56 -4.31
N ALA A 369 15.78 -5.05 -3.15
CA ALA A 369 16.67 -4.68 -2.04
C ALA A 369 17.37 -5.90 -1.42
N VAL A 370 16.65 -7.02 -1.26
CA VAL A 370 17.18 -8.30 -0.78
C VAL A 370 18.32 -8.78 -1.68
N ILE A 371 18.08 -8.83 -2.99
CA ILE A 371 19.07 -9.28 -3.97
C ILE A 371 20.29 -8.35 -3.97
N ALA A 372 20.08 -7.04 -3.85
CA ALA A 372 21.17 -6.08 -3.73
C ALA A 372 22.02 -6.34 -2.47
N ALA A 373 21.39 -6.55 -1.31
CA ALA A 373 22.09 -6.87 -0.06
C ALA A 373 22.91 -8.17 -0.18
N ALA A 374 22.31 -9.22 -0.75
CA ALA A 374 22.99 -10.50 -0.99
C ALA A 374 24.15 -10.37 -2.01
N THR A 375 23.99 -9.50 -3.02
CA THR A 375 25.06 -9.21 -3.98
C THR A 375 26.22 -8.45 -3.32
N ILE A 376 25.94 -7.53 -2.39
CA ILE A 376 26.97 -6.84 -1.59
C ILE A 376 27.71 -7.83 -0.67
N PHE A 377 27.01 -8.85 -0.18
CA PHE A 377 27.65 -9.94 0.55
C PHE A 377 28.68 -10.68 -0.32
N GLY A 378 28.41 -10.82 -1.63
CA GLY A 378 29.40 -11.26 -2.61
C GLY A 378 29.47 -12.78 -2.79
N ASP A 379 28.38 -13.48 -2.49
CA ASP A 379 28.26 -14.93 -2.69
C ASP A 379 26.95 -15.25 -3.42
N ASN A 380 27.03 -16.03 -4.51
CA ASN A 380 25.87 -16.41 -5.32
C ASN A 380 24.88 -17.27 -4.53
N VAL A 381 25.35 -18.09 -3.59
CA VAL A 381 24.48 -18.91 -2.74
C VAL A 381 23.63 -18.03 -1.82
N ALA A 382 24.18 -16.89 -1.36
CA ALA A 382 23.40 -15.92 -0.58
C ALA A 382 22.30 -15.28 -1.45
N VAL A 383 22.60 -14.96 -2.70
CA VAL A 383 21.62 -14.41 -3.65
C VAL A 383 20.48 -15.40 -3.90
N GLU A 384 20.79 -16.65 -4.23
CA GLU A 384 19.78 -17.70 -4.46
C GLU A 384 18.95 -17.98 -3.21
N SER A 385 19.59 -18.17 -2.05
CA SER A 385 18.89 -18.43 -0.78
C SER A 385 17.97 -17.27 -0.40
N SER A 386 18.44 -16.02 -0.54
CA SER A 386 17.66 -14.82 -0.24
C SER A 386 16.45 -14.64 -1.16
N ALA A 387 16.63 -14.90 -2.46
CA ALA A 387 15.55 -14.88 -3.43
C ALA A 387 14.44 -15.88 -3.05
N VAL A 388 14.84 -17.11 -2.69
CA VAL A 388 13.89 -18.17 -2.32
C VAL A 388 13.14 -17.84 -1.03
N VAL A 389 13.84 -17.44 0.04
CA VAL A 389 13.20 -17.10 1.32
C VAL A 389 12.21 -15.94 1.15
N LYS A 390 12.61 -14.89 0.40
CA LYS A 390 11.73 -13.76 0.13
C LYS A 390 10.53 -14.17 -0.73
N MET A 391 10.72 -15.02 -1.73
CA MET A 391 9.62 -15.50 -2.57
C MET A 391 8.59 -16.29 -1.76
N VAL A 392 9.05 -17.17 -0.85
CA VAL A 392 8.17 -17.90 0.08
C VAL A 392 7.42 -16.96 1.02
N GLN A 393 8.07 -15.89 1.48
CA GLN A 393 7.43 -14.84 2.29
C GLN A 393 6.37 -14.07 1.48
N ASN A 394 6.63 -13.75 0.21
CA ASN A 394 5.66 -13.09 -0.67
C ASN A 394 4.39 -13.93 -0.89
N VAL A 395 4.48 -15.27 -0.85
CA VAL A 395 3.31 -16.16 -0.93
C VAL A 395 2.35 -15.95 0.26
N LEU A 396 2.83 -15.48 1.43
CA LEU A 396 2.00 -15.23 2.60
C LEU A 396 1.00 -14.08 2.43
N ILE A 397 1.20 -13.20 1.44
CA ILE A 397 0.26 -12.11 1.15
C ILE A 397 -1.15 -12.66 0.98
N GLY A 398 -1.32 -13.76 0.23
CA GLY A 398 -2.62 -14.37 -0.03
C GLY A 398 -3.31 -14.86 1.25
N PRO A 399 -2.75 -15.84 1.97
CA PRO A 399 -3.32 -16.38 3.21
C PRO A 399 -3.57 -15.31 4.28
N ILE A 400 -2.62 -14.39 4.50
CA ILE A 400 -2.77 -13.33 5.50
C ILE A 400 -3.89 -12.37 5.09
N SER A 401 -3.96 -11.97 3.82
CA SER A 401 -5.03 -11.07 3.34
C SER A 401 -6.41 -11.69 3.48
N VAL A 402 -6.54 -12.99 3.22
CA VAL A 402 -7.78 -13.76 3.47
C VAL A 402 -8.10 -13.79 4.96
N GLY A 403 -7.13 -14.14 5.81
CA GLY A 403 -7.31 -14.17 7.26
C GLY A 403 -7.76 -12.82 7.83
N VAL A 404 -7.14 -11.74 7.38
CA VAL A 404 -7.50 -10.37 7.77
C VAL A 404 -8.89 -10.00 7.25
N ALA A 405 -9.23 -10.31 6.00
CA ALA A 405 -10.57 -10.05 5.45
C ALA A 405 -11.66 -10.81 6.23
N ILE A 406 -11.40 -12.07 6.62
CA ILE A 406 -12.28 -12.90 7.45
C ILE A 406 -12.48 -12.25 8.83
N VAL A 407 -11.39 -11.93 9.53
CA VAL A 407 -11.44 -11.36 10.89
C VAL A 407 -12.13 -9.99 10.87
N TRP A 408 -11.81 -9.15 9.88
CA TRP A 408 -12.37 -7.82 9.74
C TRP A 408 -13.86 -7.84 9.41
N THR A 409 -14.28 -8.75 8.53
CA THR A 409 -15.69 -8.99 8.20
C THR A 409 -16.49 -9.42 9.42
N LYS A 410 -15.99 -10.40 10.19
CA LYS A 410 -16.62 -10.81 11.45
C LYS A 410 -16.73 -9.68 12.46
N ARG A 411 -15.71 -8.83 12.57
CA ARG A 411 -15.70 -7.68 13.49
C ARG A 411 -16.75 -6.64 13.10
N GLU A 412 -16.86 -6.32 11.81
CA GLU A 412 -17.86 -5.38 11.30
C GLU A 412 -19.28 -5.90 11.54
N GLU A 413 -19.54 -7.17 11.21
CA GLU A 413 -20.85 -7.78 11.45
C GLU A 413 -21.26 -7.75 12.91
N ARG A 414 -20.34 -8.03 13.84
CA ARG A 414 -20.59 -7.93 15.28
C ARG A 414 -20.91 -6.50 15.69
N ARG A 415 -20.19 -5.53 15.13
CA ARG A 415 -20.42 -4.10 15.41
C ARG A 415 -21.77 -3.63 14.89
N THR A 416 -22.14 -4.00 13.67
CA THR A 416 -23.44 -3.66 13.07
C THR A 416 -24.58 -4.32 13.82
N ARG A 417 -24.42 -5.59 14.23
CA ARG A 417 -25.40 -6.29 15.07
C ARG A 417 -25.56 -5.64 16.44
N ALA A 418 -24.45 -5.30 17.10
CA ALA A 418 -24.47 -4.61 18.39
C ALA A 418 -25.15 -3.24 18.29
N LEU A 419 -24.84 -2.46 17.24
CA LEU A 419 -25.46 -1.17 16.98
C LEU A 419 -26.97 -1.31 16.76
N HIS A 420 -27.39 -2.28 15.95
CA HIS A 420 -28.80 -2.57 15.70
C HIS A 420 -29.53 -3.01 16.98
N SER A 421 -28.87 -3.79 17.86
CA SER A 421 -29.44 -4.18 19.16
C SER A 421 -29.51 -3.03 20.17
N SER A 422 -28.71 -1.98 20.01
CA SER A 422 -28.68 -0.80 20.88
C SER A 422 -29.68 0.30 20.50
N LEU A 423 -30.44 0.13 19.41
CA LEU A 423 -31.51 1.07 19.04
C LEU A 423 -32.67 0.93 20.04
N GLU A 424 -32.91 1.99 20.82
CA GLU A 424 -33.99 2.09 21.83
C GLU A 424 -35.39 2.15 21.21
N ASP A 425 -35.51 2.73 20.01
CA ASP A 425 -36.78 2.93 19.34
C ASP A 425 -37.17 1.70 18.52
N GLU A 426 -38.13 0.94 19.05
CA GLU A 426 -38.65 -0.30 18.48
C GLU A 426 -39.26 -0.10 17.08
N THR A 427 -39.75 1.12 16.78
CA THR A 427 -40.31 1.47 15.47
C THR A 427 -39.24 1.73 14.41
N LEU A 428 -38.09 2.29 14.80
CA LEU A 428 -36.92 2.44 13.94
C LEU A 428 -36.26 1.08 13.71
N ARG A 429 -36.20 0.24 14.74
CA ARG A 429 -35.63 -1.11 14.71
C ARG A 429 -36.43 -2.09 13.85
N SER A 430 -37.75 -1.95 13.76
CA SER A 430 -38.59 -2.74 12.85
C SER A 430 -38.62 -2.19 11.41
N LYS A 431 -38.38 -0.88 11.22
CA LYS A 431 -38.22 -0.25 9.88
C LYS A 431 -36.84 -0.49 9.27
N THR A 432 -35.78 -0.61 10.07
CA THR A 432 -34.48 -1.07 9.58
C THR A 432 -34.56 -2.56 9.35
N ASP A 433 -34.90 -2.94 8.11
CA ASP A 433 -34.84 -4.30 7.61
C ASP A 433 -33.37 -4.76 7.62
N PHE A 434 -32.86 -5.18 8.78
CA PHE A 434 -31.51 -5.70 8.92
C PHE A 434 -31.44 -7.05 8.20
N LYS A 435 -31.18 -7.00 6.90
CA LYS A 435 -30.78 -8.16 6.13
C LYS A 435 -29.28 -8.35 6.36
N PRO A 436 -28.86 -9.35 7.17
CA PRO A 436 -27.44 -9.68 7.26
C PRO A 436 -26.97 -10.03 5.85
N VAL A 437 -26.07 -9.23 5.31
CA VAL A 437 -25.39 -9.55 4.06
C VAL A 437 -24.71 -10.90 4.27
N PRO A 438 -24.89 -11.90 3.38
CA PRO A 438 -24.31 -13.21 3.59
C PRO A 438 -22.80 -13.09 3.76
N TYR A 439 -22.24 -13.74 4.78
CA TYR A 439 -20.81 -13.69 5.09
C TYR A 439 -19.91 -13.89 3.87
N GLY A 440 -20.27 -14.83 2.99
CA GLY A 440 -19.54 -15.09 1.74
C GLY A 440 -19.50 -13.90 0.79
N THR A 441 -20.56 -13.11 0.71
CA THR A 441 -20.60 -11.90 -0.16
C THR A 441 -19.71 -10.78 0.38
N MET A 442 -19.68 -10.59 1.70
CA MET A 442 -18.84 -9.57 2.34
C MET A 442 -17.35 -9.95 2.28
N LEU A 443 -17.06 -11.25 2.47
CA LEU A 443 -15.71 -11.79 2.31
C LEU A 443 -15.23 -11.63 0.86
N TRP A 444 -16.07 -12.00 -0.12
CA TRP A 444 -15.73 -11.86 -1.54
C TRP A 444 -15.54 -10.39 -1.95
N ALA A 445 -16.35 -9.48 -1.42
CA ALA A 445 -16.20 -8.05 -1.68
C ALA A 445 -14.88 -7.49 -1.16
N ARG A 446 -14.40 -7.92 0.02
CA ARG A 446 -13.12 -7.45 0.60
C ARG A 446 -11.90 -8.20 0.11
N PHE A 447 -12.07 -9.41 -0.41
CA PHE A 447 -10.97 -10.24 -0.86
C PHE A 447 -10.22 -9.54 -2.03
N PRO A 448 -8.88 -9.43 -1.97
CA PRO A 448 -8.09 -8.83 -3.04
C PRO A 448 -8.03 -9.77 -4.26
N LYS A 449 -8.84 -9.50 -5.29
CA LYS A 449 -9.00 -10.40 -6.45
C LYS A 449 -7.72 -10.59 -7.26
N PHE A 450 -6.82 -9.61 -7.25
CA PHE A 450 -5.49 -9.73 -7.87
C PHE A 450 -4.67 -10.92 -7.34
N VAL A 451 -4.92 -11.39 -6.11
CA VAL A 451 -4.26 -12.59 -5.56
C VAL A 451 -4.60 -13.83 -6.40
N LEU A 452 -5.80 -13.91 -6.98
CA LEU A 452 -6.16 -15.00 -7.90
C LEU A 452 -5.38 -14.90 -9.21
N GLY A 453 -5.19 -13.68 -9.74
CA GLY A 453 -4.38 -13.44 -10.92
C GLY A 453 -2.93 -13.88 -10.71
N PHE A 454 -2.36 -13.58 -9.54
CA PHE A 454 -1.03 -14.04 -9.14
C PHE A 454 -0.92 -15.56 -9.04
N ILE A 455 -1.87 -16.23 -8.35
CA ILE A 455 -1.89 -17.69 -8.25
C ILE A 455 -2.01 -18.32 -9.65
N LEU A 456 -2.87 -17.77 -10.51
CA LEU A 456 -3.05 -18.25 -11.87
C LEU A 456 -1.77 -18.06 -12.70
N THR A 457 -1.12 -16.90 -12.58
CA THR A 457 0.17 -16.64 -13.27
C THR A 457 1.24 -17.61 -12.81
N ALA A 458 1.34 -17.90 -11.50
CA ALA A 458 2.27 -18.90 -10.98
C ALA A 458 1.99 -20.31 -11.54
N ILE A 459 0.72 -20.72 -11.62
CA ILE A 459 0.34 -22.01 -12.23
C ILE A 459 0.72 -22.05 -13.72
N LEU A 460 0.37 -21.01 -14.48
CA LEU A 460 0.66 -20.92 -15.91
C LEU A 460 2.17 -20.88 -16.18
N PHE A 461 2.94 -20.14 -15.39
CA PHE A 461 4.39 -20.09 -15.48
C PHE A 461 5.05 -21.46 -15.33
N ASN A 462 4.56 -22.30 -14.41
CA ASN A 462 5.13 -23.63 -14.22
C ASN A 462 4.61 -24.70 -15.20
N THR A 463 3.47 -24.47 -15.86
CA THR A 463 2.79 -25.47 -16.71
C THR A 463 2.96 -25.18 -18.20
N VAL A 464 2.94 -23.91 -18.61
CA VAL A 464 2.97 -23.47 -20.01
C VAL A 464 4.38 -23.10 -20.46
N VAL A 465 5.21 -22.51 -19.58
CA VAL A 465 6.56 -22.06 -19.94
C VAL A 465 7.56 -23.22 -19.88
N PRO A 466 8.30 -23.50 -20.97
CA PRO A 466 9.37 -24.49 -20.99
C PRO A 466 10.41 -24.22 -19.90
N ALA A 467 10.98 -25.27 -19.32
CA ALA A 467 11.90 -25.12 -18.18
C ALA A 467 13.15 -24.30 -18.52
N GLU A 468 13.61 -24.34 -19.76
CA GLU A 468 14.76 -23.55 -20.27
C GLU A 468 14.48 -22.05 -20.31
N ASP A 469 13.24 -21.65 -20.60
CA ASP A 469 12.85 -20.24 -20.75
C ASP A 469 12.42 -19.59 -19.43
N ARG A 470 12.15 -20.38 -18.38
CA ARG A 470 11.57 -19.90 -17.11
C ARG A 470 12.39 -18.79 -16.46
N ALA A 471 13.71 -18.90 -16.46
CA ALA A 471 14.58 -17.89 -15.86
C ALA A 471 14.44 -16.52 -16.58
N THR A 472 14.45 -16.55 -17.90
CA THR A 472 14.32 -15.36 -18.75
C THR A 472 12.91 -14.77 -18.64
N VAL A 473 11.86 -15.60 -18.72
CA VAL A 473 10.46 -15.15 -18.55
C VAL A 473 10.23 -14.55 -17.17
N ASN A 474 10.81 -15.13 -16.12
CA ASN A 474 10.70 -14.59 -14.76
C ASN A 474 11.36 -13.21 -14.66
N THR A 475 12.60 -13.07 -15.13
CA THR A 475 13.35 -11.81 -15.09
C THR A 475 12.63 -10.71 -15.89
N PHE A 476 12.16 -11.03 -17.09
CA PHE A 476 11.43 -10.08 -17.93
C PHE A 476 10.06 -9.72 -17.31
N SER A 477 9.30 -10.69 -16.80
CA SER A 477 8.02 -10.41 -16.12
C SER A 477 8.23 -9.54 -14.87
N PHE A 478 9.27 -9.82 -14.10
CA PHE A 478 9.67 -9.01 -12.95
C PHE A 478 10.01 -7.57 -13.36
N MET A 479 10.80 -7.38 -14.41
CA MET A 479 11.14 -6.07 -14.96
C MET A 479 9.89 -5.27 -15.39
N VAL A 480 8.94 -5.90 -16.09
CA VAL A 480 7.66 -5.25 -16.47
C VAL A 480 6.87 -4.87 -15.22
N GLY A 481 6.81 -5.75 -14.22
CA GLY A 481 6.17 -5.47 -12.93
C GLY A 481 6.82 -4.32 -12.18
N GLU A 482 8.15 -4.25 -12.15
CA GLU A 482 8.89 -3.16 -11.51
C GLU A 482 8.54 -1.79 -12.08
N TRP A 483 8.28 -1.67 -13.39
CA TRP A 483 7.81 -0.40 -13.97
C TRP A 483 6.47 0.05 -13.39
N PHE A 484 5.52 -0.87 -13.22
CA PHE A 484 4.27 -0.56 -12.52
C PHE A 484 4.51 -0.19 -11.06
N SER A 485 5.37 -0.91 -10.36
CA SER A 485 5.75 -0.57 -8.98
C SER A 485 6.33 0.85 -8.89
N THR A 486 7.24 1.25 -9.79
CA THR A 486 7.78 2.62 -9.82
C THR A 486 6.70 3.66 -10.08
N MET A 487 5.75 3.40 -10.99
CA MET A 487 4.60 4.31 -11.22
C MET A 487 3.70 4.43 -10.00
N SER A 488 3.55 3.34 -9.24
CA SER A 488 2.86 3.37 -7.95
C SER A 488 3.60 4.22 -6.92
N PHE A 489 4.92 4.07 -6.80
CA PHE A 489 5.73 4.88 -5.88
C PHE A 489 5.68 6.38 -6.20
N VAL A 490 5.68 6.75 -7.49
CA VAL A 490 5.38 8.13 -7.91
C VAL A 490 3.98 8.56 -7.46
N SER A 491 2.99 7.70 -7.65
CA SER A 491 1.59 7.95 -7.26
C SER A 491 1.41 8.11 -5.75
N ILE A 492 2.17 7.37 -4.94
CA ILE A 492 2.23 7.54 -3.48
C ILE A 492 2.85 8.88 -3.14
N GLY A 493 3.99 9.22 -3.74
CA GLY A 493 4.60 10.55 -3.61
C GLY A 493 3.62 11.67 -3.96
N LEU A 494 2.83 11.49 -5.01
CA LEU A 494 1.77 12.44 -5.41
C LEU A 494 0.67 12.61 -4.34
N GLY A 495 0.54 11.68 -3.40
CA GLY A 495 -0.37 11.78 -2.25
C GLY A 495 0.21 12.56 -1.07
N LEU A 496 1.54 12.72 -0.98
CA LEU A 496 2.22 13.25 0.19
C LEU A 496 2.40 14.78 0.11
N GLN A 497 1.83 15.51 1.08
CA GLN A 497 2.03 16.95 1.25
C GLN A 497 2.77 17.27 2.54
N PHE A 498 3.77 18.16 2.47
CA PHE A 498 4.60 18.50 3.63
C PHE A 498 3.81 19.14 4.77
N HIS A 499 2.80 19.94 4.47
CA HIS A 499 1.99 20.56 5.52
C HIS A 499 1.08 19.54 6.24
N GLU A 500 0.56 18.52 5.54
CA GLU A 500 -0.21 17.44 6.15
C GLU A 500 0.70 16.52 6.97
N LEU A 501 1.86 16.16 6.42
CA LEU A 501 2.89 15.42 7.14
C LEU A 501 3.32 16.15 8.42
N ARG A 502 3.45 17.48 8.38
CA ARG A 502 3.76 18.30 9.56
C ARG A 502 2.61 18.37 10.55
N ARG A 503 1.37 18.48 10.09
CA ARG A 503 0.18 18.45 10.96
C ARG A 503 0.06 17.11 11.67
N ASP A 504 0.30 16.04 10.94
CA ASP A 504 0.17 14.66 11.39
C ASP A 504 1.52 14.08 11.85
N ALA A 505 2.49 14.94 12.19
CA ALA A 505 3.85 14.56 12.57
C ALA A 505 3.91 13.59 13.76
N ARG A 506 2.94 13.70 14.69
CA ARG A 506 2.80 12.74 15.80
C ARG A 506 2.47 11.33 15.33
N LEU A 507 1.61 11.19 14.32
CA LEU A 507 1.28 9.89 13.74
C LEU A 507 2.47 9.34 12.96
N LEU A 508 3.13 10.20 12.17
CA LEU A 508 4.34 9.84 11.42
C LEU A 508 5.43 9.32 12.37
N LEU A 509 5.72 10.04 13.46
CA LEU A 509 6.72 9.60 14.43
C LEU A 509 6.35 8.28 15.10
N LYS A 510 5.07 8.06 15.43
CA LYS A 510 4.59 6.79 15.96
C LYS A 510 4.78 5.64 14.97
N LEU A 511 4.48 5.85 13.69
CA LEU A 511 4.65 4.82 12.66
C LEU A 511 6.13 4.52 12.40
N MET A 512 6.99 5.55 12.37
CA MET A 512 8.45 5.36 12.27
C MET A 512 9.00 4.61 13.49
N ALA A 513 8.55 4.93 14.70
CA ALA A 513 8.97 4.23 15.91
C ALA A 513 8.48 2.78 15.92
N LEU A 514 7.23 2.53 15.51
CA LEU A 514 6.68 1.19 15.37
C LEU A 514 7.52 0.38 14.38
N TYR A 515 7.81 0.95 13.21
CA TYR A 515 8.65 0.32 12.19
C TYR A 515 10.04 0.01 12.71
N ALA A 516 10.74 0.98 13.29
CA ALA A 516 12.11 0.79 13.74
C ALA A 516 12.20 -0.32 14.81
N LEU A 517 11.24 -0.37 15.72
CA LEU A 517 11.15 -1.44 16.72
C LEU A 517 10.82 -2.78 16.07
N ALA A 518 9.82 -2.81 15.19
CA ALA A 518 9.39 -3.98 14.45
C ALA A 518 10.55 -4.59 13.64
N GLN A 519 11.24 -3.75 12.88
CA GLN A 519 12.40 -4.10 12.05
C GLN A 519 13.56 -4.62 12.89
N LEU A 520 13.84 -4.01 14.04
CA LEU A 520 14.90 -4.49 14.93
C LEU A 520 14.58 -5.89 15.46
N VAL A 521 13.33 -6.13 15.86
CA VAL A 521 12.89 -7.45 16.31
C VAL A 521 12.98 -8.46 15.17
N ASP A 522 12.53 -8.09 13.97
CA ASP A 522 12.61 -8.92 12.76
C ASP A 522 14.04 -9.36 12.45
N ILE A 523 14.96 -8.38 12.40
CA ILE A 523 16.37 -8.65 12.11
C ILE A 523 16.95 -9.68 13.08
N LEU A 524 16.58 -9.61 14.37
CA LEU A 524 17.06 -10.54 15.39
C LEU A 524 16.35 -11.91 15.33
N SER A 525 15.03 -11.94 15.16
CA SER A 525 14.26 -13.18 15.12
C SER A 525 14.54 -13.97 13.85
N THR A 526 14.55 -13.30 12.69
CA THR A 526 14.89 -13.90 11.41
C THR A 526 16.32 -14.46 11.44
N LEU A 527 17.29 -13.76 12.04
CA LEU A 527 18.66 -14.27 12.18
C LEU A 527 18.69 -15.60 12.95
N GLY A 528 18.01 -15.65 14.10
CA GLY A 528 17.94 -16.86 14.93
C GLY A 528 17.27 -18.02 14.18
N LEU A 529 16.16 -17.77 13.49
CA LEU A 529 15.47 -18.77 12.69
C LEU A 529 16.28 -19.21 11.46
N ALA A 530 17.00 -18.30 10.81
CA ALA A 530 17.88 -18.62 9.69
C ALA A 530 19.02 -19.54 10.11
N TYR A 531 19.64 -19.28 11.27
CA TYR A 531 20.66 -20.17 11.84
C TYR A 531 20.11 -21.57 12.11
N VAL A 532 18.95 -21.65 12.76
CA VAL A 532 18.31 -22.93 13.06
C VAL A 532 17.98 -23.67 11.76
N ALA A 533 17.33 -23.01 10.81
CA ALA A 533 16.84 -23.66 9.60
C ALA A 533 17.95 -24.06 8.61
N PHE A 534 19.04 -23.30 8.51
CA PHE A 534 20.06 -23.51 7.47
C PHE A 534 21.39 -24.06 7.98
N GLU A 535 21.65 -24.06 9.29
CA GLU A 535 22.80 -24.78 9.87
C GLU A 535 22.42 -26.07 10.61
N LEU A 536 21.27 -26.11 11.30
CA LEU A 536 20.89 -27.27 12.12
C LEU A 536 20.03 -28.30 11.37
N PHE A 537 19.33 -27.90 10.31
CA PHE A 537 18.36 -28.73 9.57
C PHE A 537 18.71 -28.98 8.09
#